data_AF-A0A847W7Z6-F1
#
_entry.id   AF-A0A847W7Z6-F1
#
_cell.length_a   1.000
_cell.length_b   1.000
_cell.length_c   1.000
_cell.angle_alpha   90.00
_cell.angle_beta   90.00
_cell.angle_gamma   90.00
#
_symmetry.space_group_name_H-M   'P 1'
#
loop_
_entity.id
_entity.type
_entity.pdbx_description
1 polymer ?
#
loop_
_entity_poly.entity_id
_entity_poly.type
_entity_poly.pdbx_seq_one_letter_code
_entity_poly.pdbx_strand_id
1 'polypeptide(L)'
;MNLLIRNYGHNHYIAFLLLILPLVWWSLFKKVPSYLLNKKLKLFLDVFLLISSYLLVLIALSRWGLLIVITQFISIFLLNKQFFYNLGKNKLIYSLFKSSVFLFLFISLIFIFLSLPLSNNGNKTCFLKIYRKDLCISVTENSRFFYWRQAYLTFKNNPIFGYGLDSFKHAARRFPLVNEQHSAYAHNIFLHNLAEMGVIGGGLFIFLIIYIFYQSISNLKKSKITVNNFLYIGAMSSLLNAMFDFDWHFFVIFLLTLIFLAFILRSRDSQKIEGKNDKFWKIFSSILFFASATLLIANVLTIRWQKKRPEYWLKYTPFYNISAEAPYDDSINTVETYSSLYDLYRYDTGFILRFLNFDKELDESLKLQLYLDLAEIDPASFVSKITYKDWGLNEAKILSDQLIRILEKHPPLNNNYFFGYWKRMELAKDLFNLAEEAYQKKDWQLANYFYQTAHLLDSYILFNQEGSYLKEENTDNLVEFLPYLQNISPFEIKDFNRYMFLYREVSTELFKQNRLEEFKKMTSSMIEHDPNAKWYLIDHLYNSLENEEQDLVLQEIE
;
A
#
# COMPACT_ATOMS: atom_id res chain seq x y z
N MET A 1 -13.09 4.66 7.22
CA MET A 1 -13.55 3.96 5.99
C MET A 1 -15.06 4.00 5.90
N ASN A 2 -15.62 4.30 4.73
CA ASN A 2 -17.05 4.44 4.51
C ASN A 2 -17.62 3.13 3.93
N LEU A 3 -18.73 2.64 4.48
CA LEU A 3 -19.47 1.46 4.00
C LEU A 3 -20.31 1.74 2.74
N LEU A 4 -20.28 2.95 2.18
CA LEU A 4 -21.04 3.35 1.00
C LEU A 4 -20.13 3.78 -0.15
N ILE A 5 -18.90 4.19 0.15
CA ILE A 5 -17.91 4.58 -0.84
C ILE A 5 -17.12 3.34 -1.23
N ARG A 6 -16.86 3.22 -2.53
CA ARG A 6 -16.21 2.06 -3.13
C ARG A 6 -14.71 2.13 -2.85
N ASN A 7 -14.18 1.08 -2.24
CA ASN A 7 -12.74 0.88 -2.04
C ASN A 7 -12.38 -0.52 -2.54
N TYR A 8 -11.24 -0.68 -3.23
CA TYR A 8 -10.76 -1.96 -3.74
C TYR A 8 -11.76 -2.72 -4.67
N GLY A 9 -12.55 -2.00 -5.47
CA GLY A 9 -13.39 -2.55 -6.55
C GLY A 9 -14.85 -2.87 -6.19
N HIS A 10 -15.25 -2.74 -4.93
CA HIS A 10 -16.65 -2.92 -4.51
C HIS A 10 -17.00 -2.00 -3.33
N ASN A 11 -18.28 -2.00 -2.97
CA ASN A 11 -18.73 -1.34 -1.76
C ASN A 11 -18.92 -2.36 -0.63
N HIS A 12 -18.37 -2.08 0.55
CA HIS A 12 -18.44 -2.90 1.75
C HIS A 12 -19.83 -2.92 2.44
N TYR A 13 -20.82 -2.17 1.92
CA TYR A 13 -22.21 -2.22 2.38
C TYR A 13 -22.79 -3.64 2.41
N ILE A 14 -22.33 -4.52 1.51
CA ILE A 14 -22.78 -5.90 1.47
C ILE A 14 -22.54 -6.64 2.79
N ALA A 15 -21.44 -6.35 3.50
CA ALA A 15 -21.15 -6.97 4.79
C ALA A 15 -22.21 -6.64 5.84
N PHE A 16 -22.74 -5.41 5.81
CA PHE A 16 -23.86 -4.99 6.65
C PHE A 16 -25.17 -5.66 6.22
N LEU A 17 -25.47 -5.69 4.93
CA LEU A 17 -26.69 -6.34 4.41
C LEU A 17 -26.73 -7.83 4.75
N LEU A 18 -25.59 -8.53 4.65
CA LEU A 18 -25.47 -9.94 5.02
C LEU A 18 -25.87 -10.22 6.47
N LEU A 19 -25.62 -9.28 7.40
CA LEU A 19 -26.07 -9.39 8.78
C LEU A 19 -27.57 -9.12 8.91
N ILE A 20 -28.10 -8.07 8.27
CA ILE A 20 -29.45 -7.57 8.53
C ILE A 20 -30.55 -8.32 7.75
N LEU A 21 -30.27 -8.81 6.54
CA LEU A 21 -31.28 -9.46 5.68
C LEU A 21 -32.00 -10.65 6.36
N PRO A 22 -31.32 -11.56 7.09
CA PRO A 22 -32.01 -12.62 7.84
C PRO A 22 -32.99 -12.09 8.89
N LEU A 23 -32.69 -10.96 9.54
CA LEU A 23 -33.61 -10.36 10.51
C LEU A 23 -34.84 -9.76 9.84
N VAL A 24 -34.68 -9.17 8.66
CA VAL A 24 -35.81 -8.70 7.85
C VAL A 24 -36.73 -9.88 7.51
N TRP A 25 -36.17 -11.01 7.07
CA TRP A 25 -36.93 -12.24 6.84
C TRP A 25 -37.67 -12.74 8.08
N TRP A 26 -37.00 -12.79 9.23
CA TRP A 26 -37.63 -13.19 10.48
C TRP A 26 -38.81 -12.28 10.85
N SER A 27 -38.67 -10.96 10.66
CA SER A 27 -39.74 -9.99 10.89
C SER A 27 -40.96 -10.26 10.00
N LEU A 28 -40.75 -10.67 8.74
CA LEU A 28 -41.84 -11.03 7.84
C LEU A 28 -42.56 -12.32 8.28
N PHE A 29 -41.82 -13.30 8.75
CA PHE A 29 -42.40 -14.57 9.20
C PHE A 29 -43.16 -14.41 10.52
N LYS A 30 -42.74 -13.46 11.36
CA LYS A 30 -43.45 -13.12 12.58
C LYS A 30 -44.72 -12.35 12.23
N LYS A 31 -45.89 -12.98 12.42
CA LYS A 31 -47.20 -12.33 12.33
C LYS A 31 -47.39 -11.32 13.47
N VAL A 32 -46.67 -10.19 13.43
CA VAL A 32 -46.86 -9.10 14.39
C VAL A 32 -48.18 -8.42 14.04
N PRO A 33 -49.16 -8.34 14.96
CA PRO A 33 -50.37 -7.56 14.73
C PRO A 33 -49.97 -6.10 14.50
N SER A 34 -50.31 -5.57 13.34
CA SER A 34 -50.20 -4.14 13.05
C SER A 34 -51.54 -3.51 13.35
N TYR A 35 -51.57 -2.51 14.23
CA TYR A 35 -52.76 -1.73 14.53
C TYR A 35 -53.03 -0.64 13.48
N LEU A 36 -52.01 -0.28 12.68
CA LEU A 36 -52.05 0.85 11.74
C LEU A 36 -52.32 0.44 10.29
N LEU A 37 -52.00 -0.80 9.88
CA LEU A 37 -52.07 -1.25 8.49
C LEU A 37 -52.94 -2.50 8.36
N ASN A 38 -53.78 -2.54 7.33
CA ASN A 38 -54.51 -3.74 6.94
C ASN A 38 -53.52 -4.89 6.67
N LYS A 39 -53.86 -6.11 7.12
CA LYS A 39 -53.06 -7.34 6.93
C LYS A 39 -52.57 -7.54 5.49
N LYS A 40 -53.40 -7.23 4.48
CA LYS A 40 -53.02 -7.35 3.05
C LYS A 40 -51.95 -6.32 2.64
N LEU A 41 -52.14 -5.05 3.04
CA LEU A 41 -51.22 -3.96 2.72
C LEU A 41 -49.86 -4.16 3.41
N LYS A 42 -49.86 -4.63 4.65
CA LYS A 42 -48.65 -4.99 5.38
C LYS A 42 -47.85 -6.08 4.64
N LEU A 43 -48.50 -7.16 4.23
CA LEU A 43 -47.84 -8.25 3.50
C LEU A 43 -47.23 -7.75 2.17
N PHE A 44 -47.89 -6.83 1.47
CA PHE A 44 -47.36 -6.23 0.25
C PHE A 44 -46.11 -5.38 0.52
N LEU A 45 -46.16 -4.51 1.54
CA LEU A 45 -45.02 -3.69 1.96
C LEU A 45 -43.82 -4.54 2.40
N ASP A 46 -44.08 -5.59 3.17
CA ASP A 46 -43.09 -6.55 3.63
C ASP A 46 -42.37 -7.23 2.45
N VAL A 47 -43.12 -7.71 1.46
CA VAL A 47 -42.57 -8.30 0.23
C VAL A 47 -41.82 -7.26 -0.60
N PHE A 48 -42.33 -6.03 -0.71
CA PHE A 48 -41.66 -4.96 -1.43
C PHE A 48 -40.32 -4.58 -0.79
N LEU A 49 -40.28 -4.39 0.53
CA LEU A 49 -39.06 -4.09 1.29
C LEU A 49 -38.04 -5.22 1.15
N LEU A 50 -38.50 -6.46 1.11
CA LEU A 50 -37.63 -7.60 0.88
C LEU A 50 -37.02 -7.57 -0.51
N ILE A 51 -37.84 -7.39 -1.55
CA ILE A 51 -37.38 -7.31 -2.93
C ILE A 51 -36.36 -6.17 -3.09
N SER A 52 -36.68 -4.98 -2.57
CA SER A 52 -35.78 -3.83 -2.65
C SER A 52 -34.46 -4.08 -1.91
N SER A 53 -34.49 -4.73 -0.73
CA SER A 53 -33.29 -5.04 0.04
C SER A 53 -32.32 -6.01 -0.67
N TYR A 54 -32.83 -6.99 -1.43
CA TYR A 54 -32.00 -7.88 -2.25
C TYR A 54 -31.49 -7.19 -3.52
N LEU A 55 -32.26 -6.27 -4.11
CA LEU A 55 -31.78 -5.44 -5.23
C LEU A 55 -30.63 -4.51 -4.79
N LEU A 56 -30.63 -4.01 -3.55
CA LEU A 56 -29.51 -3.23 -3.01
C LEU A 56 -28.18 -4.01 -2.95
N VAL A 57 -28.24 -5.35 -2.80
CA VAL A 57 -27.04 -6.20 -2.82
C VAL A 57 -26.34 -6.12 -4.18
N LEU A 58 -27.10 -6.02 -5.28
CA LEU A 58 -26.54 -5.93 -6.63
C LEU A 58 -25.74 -4.64 -6.82
N ILE A 59 -26.16 -3.55 -6.18
CA ILE A 59 -25.46 -2.25 -6.20
C ILE A 59 -24.11 -2.32 -5.45
N ALA A 60 -23.95 -3.26 -4.51
CA ALA A 60 -22.69 -3.44 -3.80
C ALA A 60 -21.57 -4.04 -4.67
N LEU A 61 -21.92 -4.66 -5.81
CA LEU A 61 -20.99 -5.19 -6.82
C LEU A 61 -19.97 -6.20 -6.27
N SER A 62 -20.30 -6.90 -5.17
CA SER A 62 -19.43 -7.92 -4.57
C SER A 62 -19.87 -9.33 -5.01
N ARG A 63 -19.01 -9.98 -5.80
CA ARG A 63 -19.24 -11.33 -6.37
C ARG A 63 -19.39 -12.39 -5.29
N TRP A 64 -18.46 -12.42 -4.33
CA TRP A 64 -18.51 -13.34 -3.20
C TRP A 64 -19.73 -13.09 -2.31
N GLY A 65 -20.06 -11.83 -2.06
CA GLY A 65 -21.23 -11.50 -1.28
C GLY A 65 -22.54 -11.94 -1.95
N LEU A 66 -22.63 -11.90 -3.29
CA LEU A 66 -23.80 -12.46 -4.01
C LEU A 66 -23.96 -13.96 -3.78
N LEU A 67 -22.87 -14.73 -3.86
CA LEU A 67 -22.91 -16.17 -3.55
C LEU A 67 -23.36 -16.42 -2.10
N ILE A 68 -22.84 -15.63 -1.15
CA ILE A 68 -23.24 -15.73 0.26
C ILE A 68 -24.73 -15.38 0.43
N VAL A 69 -25.23 -14.33 -0.23
CA VAL A 69 -26.66 -13.96 -0.20
C VAL A 69 -27.55 -15.07 -0.78
N ILE A 70 -27.13 -15.75 -1.85
CA ILE A 70 -27.86 -16.88 -2.42
C ILE A 70 -27.91 -18.04 -1.41
N THR A 71 -26.77 -18.43 -0.82
CA THR A 71 -26.73 -19.50 0.20
C THR A 71 -27.55 -19.15 1.45
N GLN A 72 -27.53 -17.88 1.86
CA GLN A 72 -28.34 -17.33 2.94
C GLN A 72 -29.83 -17.46 2.64
N PHE A 73 -30.27 -17.05 1.44
CA PHE A 73 -31.66 -17.19 1.01
C PHE A 73 -32.11 -18.65 0.97
N ILE A 74 -31.29 -19.56 0.43
CA ILE A 74 -31.57 -21.00 0.43
C ILE A 74 -31.72 -21.53 1.86
N SER A 75 -30.85 -21.12 2.77
CA SER A 75 -30.92 -21.52 4.19
C SER A 75 -32.22 -21.06 4.85
N ILE A 76 -32.63 -19.82 4.60
CA ILE A 76 -33.88 -19.24 5.11
C ILE A 76 -35.10 -19.97 4.52
N PHE A 77 -35.07 -20.27 3.22
CA PHE A 77 -36.10 -21.02 2.53
C PHE A 77 -36.27 -22.42 3.12
N LEU A 78 -35.16 -23.15 3.31
CA LEU A 78 -35.17 -24.50 3.88
C LEU A 78 -35.70 -24.53 5.31
N LEU A 79 -35.39 -23.51 6.12
CA LEU A 79 -35.91 -23.39 7.48
C LEU A 79 -37.42 -23.07 7.52
N ASN A 80 -37.98 -22.41 6.49
CA ASN A 80 -39.34 -21.85 6.54
C ASN A 80 -40.24 -22.30 5.38
N LYS A 81 -40.07 -23.54 4.88
CA LYS A 81 -40.80 -24.09 3.71
C LYS A 81 -42.31 -23.83 3.74
N GLN A 82 -42.94 -23.96 4.92
CA GLN A 82 -44.39 -23.78 5.08
C GLN A 82 -44.86 -22.33 4.80
N PHE A 83 -44.04 -21.33 5.11
CA PHE A 83 -44.36 -19.94 4.83
C PHE A 83 -44.36 -19.68 3.32
N PHE A 84 -43.35 -20.17 2.60
CA PHE A 84 -43.27 -20.05 1.15
C PHE A 84 -44.40 -20.80 0.43
N TYR A 85 -44.81 -21.95 0.95
CA TYR A 85 -46.01 -22.64 0.47
C TYR A 85 -47.28 -21.78 0.62
N ASN A 86 -47.45 -21.11 1.76
CA ASN A 86 -48.59 -20.23 2.01
C ASN A 86 -48.58 -18.94 1.16
N LEU A 87 -47.40 -18.37 0.88
CA LEU A 87 -47.23 -17.26 -0.06
C LEU A 87 -47.79 -17.61 -1.45
N GLY A 88 -47.60 -18.85 -1.89
CA GLY A 88 -48.11 -19.40 -3.15
C GLY A 88 -49.63 -19.36 -3.32
N LYS A 89 -50.40 -19.19 -2.24
CA LYS A 89 -51.87 -19.11 -2.31
C LYS A 89 -52.36 -17.81 -2.96
N ASN A 90 -51.60 -16.72 -2.87
CA ASN A 90 -51.94 -15.46 -3.54
C ASN A 90 -51.19 -15.34 -4.86
N LYS A 91 -51.89 -15.51 -5.99
CA LYS A 91 -51.31 -15.52 -7.34
C LYS A 91 -50.46 -14.28 -7.65
N LEU A 92 -50.89 -13.10 -7.24
CA LEU A 92 -50.16 -11.85 -7.52
C LEU A 92 -48.85 -11.77 -6.74
N ILE A 93 -48.90 -12.04 -5.42
CA ILE A 93 -47.70 -12.00 -4.56
C ILE A 93 -46.70 -13.07 -4.98
N TYR A 94 -47.19 -14.28 -5.28
CA TYR A 94 -46.35 -15.36 -5.77
C TYR A 94 -45.68 -15.02 -7.10
N SER A 95 -46.41 -14.41 -8.04
CA SER A 95 -45.86 -13.97 -9.33
C SER A 95 -44.76 -12.91 -9.15
N LEU A 96 -45.01 -11.88 -8.33
CA LEU A 96 -44.03 -10.83 -8.02
C LEU A 96 -42.77 -11.40 -7.36
N PHE A 97 -42.95 -12.28 -6.36
CA PHE A 97 -41.83 -12.91 -5.68
C PHE A 97 -41.01 -13.79 -6.64
N LYS A 98 -41.65 -14.65 -7.44
CA LYS A 98 -40.99 -15.50 -8.42
C LYS A 98 -40.25 -14.67 -9.48
N SER A 99 -40.88 -13.62 -10.00
CA SER A 99 -40.27 -12.71 -10.98
C SER A 99 -39.06 -11.99 -10.39
N SER A 100 -39.14 -11.51 -9.15
CA SER A 100 -38.02 -10.86 -8.48
C SER A 100 -36.86 -11.82 -8.21
N VAL A 101 -37.12 -13.04 -7.72
CA VAL A 101 -36.08 -14.05 -7.53
C VAL A 101 -35.43 -14.40 -8.87
N PHE A 102 -36.22 -14.59 -9.93
CA PHE A 102 -35.69 -14.84 -11.27
C PHE A 102 -34.82 -13.67 -11.75
N LEU A 103 -35.29 -12.43 -11.62
CA LEU A 103 -34.53 -11.23 -12.00
C LEU A 103 -33.21 -11.13 -11.22
N PHE A 104 -33.24 -11.34 -9.91
CA PHE A 104 -32.05 -11.32 -9.06
C PHE A 104 -31.05 -12.39 -9.48
N LEU A 105 -31.49 -13.64 -9.69
CA LEU A 105 -30.63 -14.73 -10.13
C LEU A 105 -30.10 -14.51 -11.54
N PHE A 106 -30.92 -13.99 -12.45
CA PHE A 106 -30.52 -13.68 -13.83
C PHE A 106 -29.46 -12.58 -13.87
N ILE A 107 -29.66 -11.48 -13.14
CA ILE A 107 -28.65 -10.41 -13.02
C ILE A 107 -27.39 -10.93 -12.34
N SER A 108 -27.52 -11.73 -11.28
CA SER A 108 -26.37 -12.34 -10.59
C SER A 108 -25.59 -13.27 -11.52
N LEU A 109 -26.27 -14.05 -12.36
CA LEU A 109 -25.63 -14.93 -13.35
C LEU A 109 -24.89 -14.12 -14.42
N ILE A 110 -25.49 -13.05 -14.94
CA ILE A 110 -24.83 -12.12 -15.87
C ILE A 110 -23.58 -11.54 -15.21
N PHE A 111 -23.68 -11.12 -13.95
CA PHE A 111 -22.57 -10.53 -13.20
C PHE A 111 -21.42 -11.52 -12.99
N ILE A 112 -21.75 -12.78 -12.67
CA ILE A 112 -20.76 -13.87 -12.56
C ILE A 112 -20.17 -14.18 -13.95
N PHE A 113 -20.97 -14.23 -15.00
CA PHE A 113 -20.51 -14.54 -16.35
C PHE A 113 -19.56 -13.47 -16.92
N LEU A 114 -19.87 -12.18 -16.70
CA LEU A 114 -18.99 -11.05 -17.04
C LEU A 114 -17.62 -11.12 -16.34
N SER A 115 -17.52 -11.85 -15.24
CA SER A 115 -16.27 -12.04 -14.49
C SER A 115 -15.40 -13.21 -14.96
N LEU A 116 -15.94 -14.09 -15.81
CA LEU A 116 -15.19 -15.20 -16.36
C LEU A 116 -14.27 -14.70 -17.48
N PRO A 117 -13.00 -15.13 -17.53
CA PRO A 117 -12.07 -14.72 -18.56
C PRO A 117 -12.47 -15.37 -19.90
N LEU A 118 -13.32 -14.70 -20.68
CA LEU A 118 -13.72 -15.19 -22.00
C LEU A 118 -12.60 -15.07 -23.06
N SER A 119 -11.49 -14.41 -22.74
CA SER A 119 -10.35 -14.29 -23.65
C SER A 119 -9.07 -13.85 -22.94
N ASN A 120 -7.91 -14.43 -23.32
CA ASN A 120 -6.57 -13.95 -22.95
C ASN A 120 -6.27 -12.51 -23.44
N ASN A 121 -7.16 -11.92 -24.26
CA ASN A 121 -7.14 -10.51 -24.68
C ASN A 121 -8.11 -9.64 -23.85
N GLY A 122 -8.29 -9.96 -22.56
CA GLY A 122 -9.25 -9.33 -21.63
C GLY A 122 -9.18 -7.80 -21.49
N ASN A 123 -8.17 -7.15 -22.08
CA ASN A 123 -8.00 -5.71 -22.07
C ASN A 123 -8.89 -4.93 -23.06
N LYS A 124 -9.45 -5.56 -24.10
CA LYS A 124 -10.16 -4.83 -25.18
C LYS A 124 -11.68 -5.07 -25.27
N THR A 125 -12.25 -6.04 -24.55
CA THR A 125 -13.64 -6.51 -24.77
C THR A 125 -14.66 -6.10 -23.70
N CYS A 126 -14.27 -5.32 -22.67
CA CYS A 126 -15.23 -4.85 -21.66
C CYS A 126 -16.15 -3.76 -22.24
N PHE A 127 -17.44 -4.08 -22.38
CA PHE A 127 -18.46 -3.16 -22.92
C PHE A 127 -18.65 -1.89 -22.06
N LEU A 128 -18.31 -1.95 -20.77
CA LEU A 128 -18.44 -0.84 -19.81
C LEU A 128 -17.07 -0.32 -19.39
N LYS A 129 -16.43 0.49 -20.25
CA LYS A 129 -15.10 1.08 -20.00
C LYS A 129 -14.99 1.80 -18.65
N ILE A 130 -16.05 2.53 -18.25
CA ILE A 130 -16.12 3.31 -17.00
C ILE A 130 -16.08 2.42 -15.75
N TYR A 131 -16.63 1.20 -15.82
CA TYR A 131 -16.71 0.25 -14.69
C TYR A 131 -15.83 -1.00 -14.90
N ARG A 132 -14.82 -0.90 -15.78
CA ARG A 132 -13.98 -2.03 -16.18
C ARG A 132 -13.29 -2.71 -14.99
N LYS A 133 -12.75 -1.91 -14.05
CA LYS A 133 -12.10 -2.39 -12.82
C LYS A 133 -13.08 -3.03 -11.82
N ASP A 134 -14.39 -3.01 -12.06
CA ASP A 134 -15.36 -3.56 -11.11
C ASP A 134 -16.09 -4.77 -11.71
N LEU A 135 -16.43 -4.67 -13.01
CA LEU A 135 -17.23 -5.66 -13.71
C LEU A 135 -16.36 -6.69 -14.45
N CYS A 136 -15.23 -6.26 -15.00
CA CYS A 136 -14.47 -7.02 -15.98
C CYS A 136 -13.08 -7.47 -15.48
N ILE A 137 -12.80 -7.43 -14.16
CA ILE A 137 -11.56 -8.02 -13.62
C ILE A 137 -11.65 -9.54 -13.78
N SER A 138 -10.64 -10.13 -14.43
CA SER A 138 -10.49 -11.57 -14.56
C SER A 138 -10.20 -12.24 -13.21
N VAL A 139 -10.69 -13.46 -13.00
CA VAL A 139 -10.41 -14.23 -11.77
C VAL A 139 -8.90 -14.43 -11.57
N THR A 140 -8.14 -14.54 -12.66
CA THR A 140 -6.68 -14.70 -12.67
C THR A 140 -5.91 -13.43 -12.30
N GLU A 141 -6.47 -12.24 -12.54
CA GLU A 141 -5.91 -10.94 -12.13
C GLU A 141 -6.44 -10.48 -10.77
N ASN A 142 -7.17 -11.34 -10.04
CA ASN A 142 -7.70 -10.98 -8.73
C ASN A 142 -6.56 -10.85 -7.71
N SER A 143 -6.31 -9.61 -7.30
CA SER A 143 -5.25 -9.22 -6.37
C SER A 143 -5.33 -9.92 -5.01
N ARG A 144 -6.50 -10.42 -4.60
CA ARG A 144 -6.70 -11.09 -3.30
C ARG A 144 -5.84 -12.33 -3.11
N PHE A 145 -5.68 -13.17 -4.13
CA PHE A 145 -4.84 -14.37 -4.02
C PHE A 145 -3.37 -14.01 -3.77
N PHE A 146 -2.92 -12.93 -4.40
CA PHE A 146 -1.60 -12.39 -4.17
C PHE A 146 -1.45 -11.82 -2.75
N TYR A 147 -2.47 -11.12 -2.22
CA TYR A 147 -2.48 -10.65 -0.83
C TYR A 147 -2.50 -11.78 0.20
N TRP A 148 -3.23 -12.88 -0.07
CA TRP A 148 -3.22 -14.06 0.80
C TRP A 148 -1.85 -14.74 0.83
N ARG A 149 -1.21 -14.85 -0.34
CA ARG A 149 0.16 -15.35 -0.44
C ARG A 149 1.12 -14.46 0.34
N GLN A 150 1.03 -13.14 0.18
CA GLN A 150 1.81 -12.18 0.98
C GLN A 150 1.58 -12.36 2.48
N ALA A 151 0.34 -12.48 2.91
CA ALA A 151 0.00 -12.65 4.32
C ALA A 151 0.57 -13.96 4.88
N TYR A 152 0.46 -15.05 4.12
CA TYR A 152 1.07 -16.32 4.49
C TYR A 152 2.60 -16.25 4.59
N LEU A 153 3.27 -15.61 3.62
CA LEU A 153 4.71 -15.44 3.65
C LEU A 153 5.16 -14.55 4.83
N THR A 154 4.37 -13.52 5.13
CA THR A 154 4.59 -12.63 6.29
C THR A 154 4.47 -13.40 7.59
N PHE A 155 3.40 -14.18 7.77
CA PHE A 155 3.25 -15.09 8.90
C PHE A 155 4.40 -16.10 8.98
N LYS A 156 4.77 -16.75 7.87
CA LYS A 156 5.84 -17.75 7.83
C LYS A 156 7.18 -17.17 8.27
N ASN A 157 7.44 -15.89 8.01
CA ASN A 157 8.68 -15.25 8.38
C ASN A 157 8.77 -14.91 9.88
N ASN A 158 7.65 -14.60 10.54
CA ASN A 158 7.61 -14.42 12.00
C ASN A 158 6.39 -15.14 12.62
N PRO A 159 6.44 -16.48 12.74
CA PRO A 159 5.26 -17.28 13.00
C PRO A 159 4.78 -17.28 14.46
N ILE A 160 5.65 -16.93 15.41
CA ILE A 160 5.31 -17.02 16.85
C ILE A 160 4.52 -15.79 17.28
N PHE A 161 5.11 -14.60 17.10
CA PHE A 161 4.55 -13.33 17.58
C PHE A 161 4.04 -12.43 16.46
N GLY A 162 4.36 -12.72 15.19
CA GLY A 162 4.05 -11.82 14.10
C GLY A 162 4.79 -10.49 14.21
N TYR A 163 4.28 -9.48 13.51
CA TYR A 163 4.94 -8.18 13.35
C TYR A 163 4.35 -7.04 14.20
N GLY A 164 3.34 -7.32 15.02
CA GLY A 164 2.58 -6.33 15.78
C GLY A 164 1.29 -5.92 15.08
N LEU A 165 0.34 -5.37 15.84
CA LEU A 165 -0.94 -4.88 15.31
C LEU A 165 -0.73 -3.68 14.36
N ASP A 166 -1.53 -3.60 13.29
CA ASP A 166 -1.47 -2.57 12.25
C ASP A 166 -0.11 -2.51 11.50
N SER A 167 0.67 -3.58 11.57
CA SER A 167 1.98 -3.69 10.90
C SER A 167 1.90 -4.33 9.52
N PHE A 168 0.78 -4.99 9.17
CA PHE A 168 0.67 -5.76 7.93
C PHE A 168 1.01 -4.94 6.68
N LYS A 169 0.52 -3.70 6.61
CA LYS A 169 0.77 -2.75 5.50
C LYS A 169 2.25 -2.45 5.25
N HIS A 170 3.10 -2.70 6.24
CA HIS A 170 4.55 -2.54 6.17
C HIS A 170 5.25 -3.90 6.04
N ALA A 171 4.90 -4.87 6.90
CA ALA A 171 5.55 -6.17 6.95
C ALA A 171 5.35 -6.99 5.66
N ALA A 172 4.17 -6.90 5.06
CA ALA A 172 3.86 -7.60 3.82
C ALA A 172 4.67 -7.08 2.62
N ARG A 173 5.13 -5.82 2.66
CA ARG A 173 5.96 -5.21 1.60
C ARG A 173 7.31 -5.91 1.42
N ARG A 174 7.71 -6.82 2.30
CA ARG A 174 8.89 -7.69 2.14
C ARG A 174 8.68 -8.83 1.13
N PHE A 175 7.44 -9.07 0.72
CA PHE A 175 7.07 -10.13 -0.20
C PHE A 175 6.39 -9.51 -1.44
N PRO A 176 7.15 -9.28 -2.52
CA PRO A 176 6.70 -8.43 -3.62
C PRO A 176 5.65 -9.18 -4.44
N LEU A 177 4.73 -8.41 -5.02
CA LEU A 177 3.77 -8.91 -6.00
C LEU A 177 4.16 -8.50 -7.40
N VAL A 178 3.74 -9.33 -8.35
CA VAL A 178 3.75 -8.97 -9.77
C VAL A 178 2.89 -7.71 -9.95
N ASN A 179 3.44 -6.68 -10.60
CA ASN A 179 2.80 -5.38 -10.86
C ASN A 179 2.60 -4.44 -9.65
N GLU A 180 3.45 -4.51 -8.61
CA GLU A 180 3.48 -3.54 -7.49
C GLU A 180 2.11 -3.34 -6.78
N GLN A 181 1.25 -4.34 -6.80
CA GLN A 181 -0.05 -4.24 -6.13
C GLN A 181 0.17 -4.30 -4.62
N HIS A 182 0.08 -3.16 -3.94
CA HIS A 182 0.16 -3.09 -2.48
C HIS A 182 -1.23 -2.90 -1.88
N SER A 183 -1.52 -3.66 -0.81
CA SER A 183 -2.72 -3.47 0.00
C SER A 183 -2.32 -3.35 1.46
N ALA A 184 -3.00 -2.46 2.19
CA ALA A 184 -2.88 -2.36 3.63
C ALA A 184 -3.52 -3.56 4.35
N TYR A 185 -4.29 -4.38 3.65
CA TYR A 185 -5.04 -5.51 4.21
C TYR A 185 -4.82 -6.79 3.42
N ALA A 186 -4.85 -7.92 4.13
CA ALA A 186 -4.72 -9.23 3.50
C ALA A 186 -5.99 -9.63 2.72
N HIS A 187 -7.12 -8.95 2.90
CA HIS A 187 -8.45 -9.41 2.42
C HIS A 187 -8.79 -10.84 2.88
N ASN A 188 -8.33 -11.20 4.08
CA ASN A 188 -8.71 -12.38 4.85
C ASN A 188 -8.31 -12.10 6.30
N ILE A 189 -9.29 -11.88 7.17
CA ILE A 189 -9.02 -11.42 8.55
C ILE A 189 -8.17 -12.42 9.35
N PHE A 190 -8.28 -13.72 9.04
CA PHE A 190 -7.57 -14.77 9.75
C PHE A 190 -6.09 -14.81 9.36
N LEU A 191 -5.79 -14.75 8.06
CA LEU A 191 -4.41 -14.64 7.58
C LEU A 191 -3.77 -13.32 8.02
N HIS A 192 -4.55 -12.23 8.05
CA HIS A 192 -4.08 -10.94 8.53
C HIS A 192 -3.66 -11.01 10.01
N ASN A 193 -4.54 -11.50 10.89
CA ASN A 193 -4.24 -11.63 12.32
C ASN A 193 -3.08 -12.61 12.59
N LEU A 194 -2.92 -13.67 11.78
CA LEU A 194 -1.74 -14.53 11.86
C LEU A 194 -0.45 -13.80 11.45
N ALA A 195 -0.47 -13.00 10.38
CA ALA A 195 0.68 -12.22 9.94
C ALA A 195 1.11 -11.17 10.98
N GLU A 196 0.14 -10.52 11.63
CA GLU A 196 0.40 -9.46 12.62
C GLU A 196 0.72 -10.00 14.01
N MET A 197 0.05 -11.06 14.47
CA MET A 197 0.15 -11.51 15.86
C MET A 197 0.71 -12.94 16.03
N GLY A 198 1.12 -13.57 14.92
CA GLY A 198 1.62 -14.94 14.91
C GLY A 198 0.58 -15.96 15.40
N VAL A 199 1.06 -17.16 15.71
CA VAL A 199 0.22 -18.26 16.22
C VAL A 199 -0.33 -17.94 17.61
N ILE A 200 0.37 -17.13 18.41
CA ILE A 200 -0.07 -16.79 19.77
C ILE A 200 -1.33 -15.92 19.70
N GLY A 201 -1.26 -14.74 19.07
CA GLY A 201 -2.43 -13.86 19.01
C GLY A 201 -3.43 -14.26 17.93
N GLY A 202 -2.96 -14.56 16.72
CA GLY A 202 -3.80 -14.95 15.59
C GLY A 202 -4.47 -16.30 15.81
N GLY A 203 -3.77 -17.27 16.41
CA GLY A 203 -4.33 -18.57 16.76
C GLY A 203 -5.38 -18.48 17.88
N LEU A 204 -5.14 -17.67 18.92
CA LEU A 204 -6.16 -17.41 19.95
C LEU A 204 -7.40 -16.74 19.37
N PHE A 205 -7.23 -15.78 18.46
CA PHE A 205 -8.34 -15.16 17.73
C PHE A 205 -9.15 -16.20 16.95
N ILE A 206 -8.49 -17.04 16.14
CA ILE A 206 -9.16 -18.10 15.36
C ILE A 206 -9.91 -19.06 16.29
N PHE A 207 -9.26 -19.52 17.37
CA PHE A 207 -9.86 -20.40 18.35
C PHE A 207 -11.12 -19.79 18.97
N LEU A 208 -11.05 -18.52 19.41
CA LEU A 208 -12.19 -17.81 19.99
C LEU A 208 -13.37 -17.76 19.01
N ILE A 209 -13.12 -17.39 17.75
CA ILE A 209 -14.17 -17.32 16.72
C ILE A 209 -14.79 -18.69 16.48
N ILE A 210 -13.99 -19.74 16.30
CA ILE A 210 -14.50 -21.10 16.13
C ILE A 210 -15.34 -21.52 17.35
N TYR A 211 -14.84 -21.26 18.55
CA TYR A 211 -15.51 -21.61 19.81
C TYR A 211 -16.87 -20.93 19.96
N ILE A 212 -16.98 -19.61 19.74
CA ILE A 212 -18.26 -18.90 19.89
C ILE A 212 -19.30 -19.34 18.85
N PHE A 213 -18.87 -19.62 17.61
CA PHE A 213 -19.75 -20.12 16.56
C PHE A 213 -20.20 -21.56 16.85
N TYR A 214 -19.29 -22.42 17.31
CA TYR A 214 -19.60 -23.79 17.74
C TYR A 214 -20.62 -23.82 18.90
N GLN A 215 -20.43 -22.97 19.91
CA GLN A 215 -21.38 -22.86 21.02
C GLN A 215 -22.74 -22.33 20.54
N SER A 216 -22.73 -21.35 19.63
CA SER A 216 -23.96 -20.77 19.08
C SER A 216 -24.78 -21.79 18.30
N ILE A 217 -24.17 -22.59 17.41
CA ILE A 217 -24.90 -23.64 16.67
C ILE A 217 -25.40 -24.76 17.60
N SER A 218 -24.62 -25.10 18.64
CA SER A 218 -25.01 -26.11 19.63
C SER A 218 -26.24 -25.68 20.44
N ASN A 219 -26.39 -24.38 20.71
CA ASN A 219 -27.60 -23.84 21.35
C ASN A 219 -28.84 -23.91 20.43
N LEU A 220 -28.68 -23.70 19.13
CA LEU A 220 -29.79 -23.73 18.18
C LEU A 220 -30.41 -25.12 18.03
N LYS A 221 -29.59 -26.18 18.03
CA LYS A 221 -30.05 -27.57 17.90
C LYS A 221 -31.06 -28.00 18.97
N LYS A 222 -31.11 -27.29 20.10
CA LYS A 222 -32.00 -27.58 21.24
C LYS A 222 -33.32 -26.79 21.21
N SER A 223 -33.52 -25.89 20.24
CA SER A 223 -34.63 -24.94 20.23
C SER A 223 -35.51 -25.08 18.98
N LYS A 224 -36.80 -24.73 19.08
CA LYS A 224 -37.65 -24.50 17.89
C LYS A 224 -37.08 -23.35 17.07
N ILE A 225 -37.42 -23.27 15.79
CA ILE A 225 -36.98 -22.17 14.91
C ILE A 225 -37.40 -20.84 15.55
N THR A 226 -36.40 -20.03 15.93
CA THR A 226 -36.59 -18.74 16.60
C THR A 226 -35.78 -17.65 15.88
N VAL A 227 -35.83 -16.42 16.39
CA VAL A 227 -34.96 -15.33 15.92
C VAL A 227 -33.47 -15.70 15.93
N ASN A 228 -33.06 -16.58 16.85
CA ASN A 228 -31.68 -17.02 17.00
C ASN A 228 -31.17 -17.75 15.75
N ASN A 229 -32.03 -18.49 15.04
CA ASN A 229 -31.66 -19.13 13.77
C ASN A 229 -31.28 -18.08 12.72
N PHE A 230 -32.02 -16.96 12.66
CA PHE A 230 -31.77 -15.89 11.70
C PHE A 230 -30.57 -15.04 12.09
N LEU A 231 -30.40 -14.73 13.38
CA LEU A 231 -29.18 -14.11 13.90
C LEU A 231 -27.95 -14.95 13.54
N TYR A 232 -28.04 -16.27 13.67
CA TYR A 232 -26.93 -17.16 13.33
C TYR A 232 -26.64 -17.19 11.84
N ILE A 233 -27.68 -17.24 10.99
CA ILE A 233 -27.50 -17.14 9.53
C ILE A 233 -26.78 -15.83 9.17
N GLY A 234 -27.18 -14.69 9.78
CA GLY A 234 -26.51 -13.40 9.55
C GLY A 234 -25.05 -13.39 10.02
N ALA A 235 -24.79 -13.88 11.24
CA ALA A 235 -23.43 -13.98 11.78
C ALA A 235 -22.55 -14.92 10.95
N MET A 236 -23.10 -16.04 10.47
CA MET A 236 -22.40 -17.00 9.61
C MET A 236 -22.09 -16.40 8.24
N SER A 237 -23.02 -15.63 7.66
CA SER A 237 -22.77 -14.90 6.42
C SER A 237 -21.68 -13.85 6.57
N SER A 238 -21.66 -13.13 7.70
CA SER A 238 -20.57 -12.20 8.07
C SER A 238 -19.22 -12.92 8.18
N LEU A 239 -19.17 -14.07 8.86
CA LEU A 239 -17.97 -14.91 8.99
C LEU A 239 -17.45 -15.37 7.62
N LEU A 240 -18.33 -15.93 6.79
CA LEU A 240 -17.97 -16.37 5.45
C LEU A 240 -17.43 -15.21 4.62
N ASN A 241 -18.02 -14.03 4.71
CA ASN A 241 -17.53 -12.86 3.99
C ASN A 241 -16.15 -12.41 4.50
N ALA A 242 -15.89 -12.45 5.80
CA ALA A 242 -14.59 -12.11 6.40
C ALA A 242 -13.45 -13.11 6.06
N MET A 243 -13.78 -14.30 5.56
CA MET A 243 -12.78 -15.22 5.00
C MET A 243 -12.24 -14.75 3.64
N PHE A 244 -13.02 -13.93 2.91
CA PHE A 244 -12.68 -13.46 1.56
C PHE A 244 -12.44 -11.96 1.46
N ASP A 245 -12.70 -11.22 2.55
CA ASP A 245 -12.51 -9.79 2.63
C ASP A 245 -12.06 -9.37 4.03
N PHE A 246 -11.70 -8.10 4.18
CA PHE A 246 -11.19 -7.54 5.43
C PHE A 246 -12.28 -6.83 6.25
N ASP A 247 -13.55 -7.13 5.99
CA ASP A 247 -14.72 -6.39 6.50
C ASP A 247 -14.85 -6.37 8.03
N TRP A 248 -14.19 -7.28 8.74
CA TRP A 248 -14.14 -7.26 10.21
C TRP A 248 -13.20 -6.19 10.78
N HIS A 249 -12.40 -5.51 9.95
CA HIS A 249 -11.74 -4.27 10.36
C HIS A 249 -12.74 -3.11 10.52
N PHE A 250 -13.93 -3.19 9.89
CA PHE A 250 -15.02 -2.30 10.23
C PHE A 250 -15.59 -2.71 11.58
N PHE A 251 -15.20 -1.96 12.61
CA PHE A 251 -15.62 -2.17 13.99
C PHE A 251 -17.12 -2.45 14.14
N VAL A 252 -17.98 -1.71 13.41
CA VAL A 252 -19.44 -1.88 13.44
C VAL A 252 -19.87 -3.28 12.96
N ILE A 253 -19.29 -3.79 11.88
CA ILE A 253 -19.64 -5.10 11.31
C ILE A 253 -19.22 -6.22 12.26
N PHE A 254 -17.99 -6.12 12.80
CA PHE A 254 -17.47 -7.09 13.76
C PHE A 254 -18.30 -7.10 15.05
N LEU A 255 -18.57 -5.93 15.63
CA LEU A 255 -19.41 -5.80 16.83
C LEU A 255 -20.82 -6.34 16.62
N LEU A 256 -21.48 -6.01 15.51
CA LEU A 256 -22.83 -6.53 15.23
C LEU A 256 -22.82 -8.05 15.13
N THR A 257 -21.79 -8.63 14.53
CA THR A 257 -21.59 -10.09 14.48
C THR A 257 -21.48 -10.67 15.91
N LEU A 258 -20.67 -10.05 16.78
CA LEU A 258 -20.54 -10.48 18.17
C LEU A 258 -21.84 -10.30 18.97
N ILE A 259 -22.59 -9.22 18.75
CA ILE A 259 -23.89 -8.97 19.40
C ILE A 259 -24.88 -10.07 19.00
N PHE A 260 -24.93 -10.46 17.73
CA PHE A 260 -25.80 -11.54 17.27
C PHE A 260 -25.47 -12.86 17.97
N LEU A 261 -24.19 -13.21 18.05
CA LEU A 261 -23.72 -14.40 18.76
C LEU A 261 -24.03 -14.32 20.26
N ALA A 262 -23.84 -13.16 20.89
CA ALA A 262 -24.15 -12.96 22.31
C ALA A 262 -25.64 -13.18 22.61
N PHE A 263 -26.56 -12.71 21.74
CA PHE A 263 -28.00 -12.99 21.89
C PHE A 263 -28.32 -14.48 21.78
N ILE A 264 -27.66 -15.20 20.86
CA ILE A 264 -27.82 -16.65 20.70
C ILE A 264 -27.31 -17.38 21.95
N LEU A 265 -26.15 -16.98 22.47
CA LEU A 265 -25.55 -17.59 23.65
C LEU A 265 -26.36 -17.32 24.92
N ARG A 266 -26.85 -16.08 25.13
CA ARG A 266 -27.69 -15.69 26.27
C ARG A 266 -28.98 -16.50 26.38
N SER A 267 -29.55 -16.94 25.27
CA SER A 267 -30.81 -17.70 25.27
C SER A 267 -30.74 -19.01 26.05
N ARG A 268 -29.54 -19.46 26.45
CA ARG A 268 -29.29 -20.59 27.34
C ARG A 268 -29.69 -20.32 28.81
N ASP A 269 -29.62 -19.07 29.26
CA ASP A 269 -29.69 -18.69 30.68
C ASP A 269 -30.93 -17.85 31.03
N SER A 270 -32.08 -18.08 30.37
CA SER A 270 -33.23 -17.19 30.53
C SER A 270 -33.89 -17.27 31.92
N GLN A 271 -33.33 -16.56 32.89
CA GLN A 271 -34.09 -15.98 33.99
C GLN A 271 -35.10 -14.98 33.40
N LYS A 272 -36.34 -15.02 33.89
CA LYS A 272 -37.39 -14.06 33.51
C LYS A 272 -36.92 -12.67 33.93
N ILE A 273 -36.53 -11.86 32.96
CA ILE A 273 -36.28 -10.44 33.18
C ILE A 273 -37.65 -9.80 33.33
N GLU A 274 -37.96 -9.31 34.53
CA GLU A 274 -39.18 -8.55 34.81
C GLU A 274 -39.29 -7.35 33.85
N GLY A 275 -40.52 -7.08 33.43
CA GLY A 275 -40.83 -6.11 32.37
C GLY A 275 -40.24 -4.74 32.66
N LYS A 276 -39.19 -4.36 31.93
CA LYS A 276 -38.62 -3.01 32.01
C LYS A 276 -39.66 -1.98 31.59
N ASN A 277 -39.70 -0.88 32.35
CA ASN A 277 -40.57 0.26 32.15
C ASN A 277 -40.52 0.79 30.71
N ASP A 278 -41.63 0.62 30.00
CA ASP A 278 -41.82 0.92 28.58
C ASP A 278 -41.53 2.40 28.24
N LYS A 279 -41.65 3.30 29.23
CA LYS A 279 -41.37 4.73 29.09
C LYS A 279 -39.87 5.03 28.93
N PHE A 280 -39.01 4.36 29.69
CA PHE A 280 -37.56 4.57 29.62
C PHE A 280 -37.01 4.13 28.26
N TRP A 281 -37.46 2.97 27.75
CA TRP A 281 -37.06 2.48 26.44
C TRP A 281 -37.48 3.40 25.30
N LYS A 282 -38.71 3.94 25.36
CA LYS A 282 -39.17 4.93 24.38
C LYS A 282 -38.27 6.16 24.39
N ILE A 283 -38.01 6.76 25.57
CA ILE A 283 -37.11 7.91 25.71
C ILE A 283 -35.71 7.60 25.17
N PHE A 284 -35.10 6.50 25.58
CA PHE A 284 -33.77 6.09 25.13
C PHE A 284 -33.72 5.88 23.62
N SER A 285 -34.71 5.19 23.04
CA SER A 285 -34.81 4.98 21.59
C SER A 285 -35.01 6.28 20.81
N SER A 286 -35.79 7.23 21.35
CA SER A 286 -35.97 8.55 20.75
C SER A 286 -34.67 9.35 20.77
N ILE A 287 -33.93 9.35 21.89
CA ILE A 287 -32.61 10.00 21.99
C ILE A 287 -31.65 9.40 20.96
N LEU A 288 -31.56 8.08 20.87
CA LEU A 288 -30.74 7.37 19.88
C LEU A 288 -31.13 7.74 18.44
N PHE A 289 -32.43 7.81 18.14
CA PHE A 289 -32.92 8.21 16.83
C PHE A 289 -32.52 9.63 16.48
N PHE A 290 -32.74 10.60 17.38
CA PHE A 290 -32.36 11.99 17.15
C PHE A 290 -30.83 12.15 17.06
N ALA A 291 -30.06 11.48 17.90
CA ALA A 291 -28.61 11.48 17.81
C ALA A 291 -28.12 10.93 16.47
N SER A 292 -28.69 9.80 16.01
CA SER A 292 -28.37 9.19 14.72
C SER A 292 -28.77 10.09 13.54
N ALA A 293 -29.93 10.74 13.61
CA ALA A 293 -30.40 11.68 12.60
C ALA A 293 -29.52 12.92 12.54
N THR A 294 -29.13 13.48 13.68
CA THR A 294 -28.19 14.61 13.75
C THR A 294 -26.83 14.23 13.18
N LEU A 295 -26.29 13.05 13.51
CA LEU A 295 -25.04 12.56 12.91
C LEU A 295 -25.16 12.35 11.40
N LEU A 296 -26.29 11.83 10.92
CA LEU A 296 -26.54 11.69 9.48
C LEU A 296 -26.59 13.06 8.78
N ILE A 297 -27.33 14.02 9.34
CA ILE A 297 -27.44 15.38 8.82
C ILE A 297 -26.07 16.04 8.83
N ALA A 298 -25.32 15.95 9.93
CA ALA A 298 -23.97 16.46 10.05
C ALA A 298 -23.09 15.87 8.93
N ASN A 299 -23.06 14.55 8.76
CA ASN A 299 -22.30 13.91 7.68
C ASN A 299 -22.70 14.40 6.27
N VAL A 300 -24.00 14.57 6.00
CA VAL A 300 -24.49 15.09 4.71
C VAL A 300 -24.04 16.55 4.51
N LEU A 301 -24.11 17.38 5.55
CA LEU A 301 -23.64 18.76 5.52
C LEU A 301 -22.12 18.82 5.32
N THR A 302 -21.37 17.95 5.99
CA THR A 302 -19.93 17.79 5.85
C THR A 302 -19.54 17.44 4.42
N ILE A 303 -20.19 16.42 3.82
CA ILE A 303 -19.98 16.04 2.41
C ILE A 303 -20.33 17.19 1.46
N ARG A 304 -21.42 17.91 1.73
CA ARG A 304 -21.85 19.07 0.93
C ARG A 304 -20.87 20.23 1.06
N TRP A 305 -20.32 20.48 2.26
CA TRP A 305 -19.31 21.51 2.49
C TRP A 305 -18.01 21.17 1.77
N GLN A 306 -17.56 19.92 1.89
CA GLN A 306 -16.42 19.39 1.14
C GLN A 306 -16.58 19.61 -0.37
N LYS A 307 -17.77 19.31 -0.93
CA LYS A 307 -18.06 19.50 -2.36
C LYS A 307 -18.06 20.95 -2.82
N LYS A 308 -18.46 21.88 -1.96
CA LYS A 308 -18.63 23.30 -2.33
C LYS A 308 -17.41 24.17 -2.00
N ARG A 309 -16.63 23.79 -0.99
CA ARG A 309 -15.51 24.57 -0.45
C ARG A 309 -14.32 23.64 -0.11
N PRO A 310 -13.78 22.91 -1.10
CA PRO A 310 -12.70 21.93 -0.89
C PRO A 310 -11.43 22.53 -0.27
N GLU A 311 -11.01 23.74 -0.66
CA GLU A 311 -9.84 24.42 -0.07
C GLU A 311 -9.97 24.63 1.44
N TYR A 312 -11.12 25.17 1.88
CA TYR A 312 -11.40 25.37 3.30
C TYR A 312 -11.55 24.05 4.06
N TRP A 313 -12.12 23.04 3.41
CA TRP A 313 -12.21 21.70 3.98
C TRP A 313 -10.80 21.14 4.26
N LEU A 314 -9.92 21.15 3.26
CA LEU A 314 -8.53 20.69 3.39
C LEU A 314 -7.78 21.46 4.49
N LYS A 315 -8.01 22.78 4.59
CA LYS A 315 -7.40 23.63 5.63
C LYS A 315 -7.83 23.26 7.05
N TYR A 316 -9.12 22.99 7.29
CA TYR A 316 -9.67 22.81 8.64
C TYR A 316 -9.84 21.35 9.07
N THR A 317 -9.94 20.42 8.12
CA THR A 317 -10.05 18.99 8.40
C THR A 317 -9.00 18.16 7.65
N PRO A 318 -7.72 18.54 7.74
CA PRO A 318 -6.65 17.93 6.98
C PRO A 318 -6.65 16.38 7.09
N PHE A 319 -6.70 15.86 8.32
CA PHE A 319 -6.57 14.43 8.59
C PHE A 319 -7.82 13.58 8.28
N TYR A 320 -8.91 14.19 7.81
CA TYR A 320 -10.20 13.49 7.76
C TYR A 320 -10.39 12.63 6.50
N ASN A 321 -9.58 12.76 5.43
CA ASN A 321 -9.99 12.15 4.15
C ASN A 321 -8.91 11.79 3.11
N ILE A 322 -8.12 10.75 3.39
CA ILE A 322 -7.34 10.03 2.36
C ILE A 322 -8.29 9.32 1.34
N SER A 323 -9.54 9.02 1.73
CA SER A 323 -10.49 8.25 0.91
C SER A 323 -11.53 9.08 0.14
N ALA A 324 -11.49 10.41 0.21
CA ALA A 324 -12.35 11.26 -0.63
C ALA A 324 -11.67 11.78 -1.90
N GLU A 325 -10.48 11.27 -2.22
CA GLU A 325 -9.71 11.58 -3.44
C GLU A 325 -10.39 11.11 -4.75
N ALA A 326 -11.58 10.50 -4.69
CA ALA A 326 -12.22 9.92 -5.88
C ALA A 326 -13.08 10.87 -6.74
N PRO A 327 -13.42 12.12 -6.34
CA PRO A 327 -14.03 13.05 -7.28
C PRO A 327 -13.57 14.53 -7.19
N TYR A 328 -12.50 14.87 -6.46
CA TYR A 328 -12.06 16.27 -6.43
C TYR A 328 -11.10 16.58 -7.58
N ASP A 329 -11.55 17.56 -8.36
CA ASP A 329 -10.98 18.15 -9.56
C ASP A 329 -9.51 18.55 -9.37
N ASP A 330 -8.72 18.44 -10.44
CA ASP A 330 -7.31 18.84 -10.47
C ASP A 330 -7.13 20.34 -10.11
N SER A 331 -8.22 21.12 -10.07
CA SER A 331 -8.29 22.50 -9.55
C SER A 331 -8.03 22.63 -8.04
N ILE A 332 -8.22 21.55 -7.28
CA ILE A 332 -7.88 21.30 -5.85
C ILE A 332 -6.38 21.35 -5.52
N ASN A 333 -5.67 20.54 -6.30
CA ASN A 333 -4.37 20.05 -5.94
C ASN A 333 -3.34 20.94 -6.64
N THR A 334 -3.08 22.10 -6.06
CA THR A 334 -2.05 23.04 -6.51
C THR A 334 -0.85 23.03 -5.57
N VAL A 335 0.31 23.45 -6.07
CA VAL A 335 1.52 23.66 -5.25
C VAL A 335 1.20 24.57 -4.05
N GLU A 336 0.46 25.66 -4.24
CA GLU A 336 0.08 26.60 -3.18
C GLU A 336 -0.70 25.91 -2.04
N THR A 337 -1.65 25.04 -2.40
CA THR A 337 -2.45 24.31 -1.41
C THR A 337 -1.57 23.37 -0.60
N TYR A 338 -0.71 22.59 -1.27
CA TYR A 338 0.21 21.69 -0.58
C TYR A 338 1.25 22.46 0.27
N SER A 339 1.80 23.57 -0.23
CA SER A 339 2.70 24.43 0.54
C SER A 339 2.05 24.95 1.82
N SER A 340 0.78 25.38 1.76
CA SER A 340 0.05 25.88 2.94
C SER A 340 -0.22 24.81 4.00
N LEU A 341 -0.20 23.53 3.59
CA LEU A 341 -0.48 22.38 4.45
C LEU A 341 0.81 21.68 4.91
N TYR A 342 1.94 21.96 4.29
CA TYR A 342 3.19 21.23 4.50
C TYR A 342 3.60 21.10 5.97
N ASP A 343 3.55 22.17 6.76
CA ASP A 343 3.91 22.13 8.18
C ASP A 343 3.04 21.15 9.00
N LEU A 344 1.79 20.95 8.61
CA LEU A 344 0.86 20.03 9.27
C LEU A 344 1.10 18.57 8.86
N TYR A 345 1.68 18.33 7.69
CA TYR A 345 1.78 17.00 7.07
C TYR A 345 3.19 16.57 6.68
N ARG A 346 4.22 17.32 7.09
CA ARG A 346 5.63 16.97 6.84
C ARG A 346 6.01 15.54 7.27
N TYR A 347 5.26 14.96 8.21
CA TYR A 347 5.45 13.59 8.69
C TYR A 347 4.50 12.55 8.08
N ASP A 348 3.64 12.92 7.13
CA ASP A 348 2.78 12.00 6.39
C ASP A 348 3.43 11.63 5.05
N THR A 349 3.89 10.37 4.93
CA THR A 349 4.54 9.87 3.71
C THR A 349 3.68 10.03 2.47
N GLY A 350 2.37 9.80 2.56
CA GLY A 350 1.47 9.90 1.43
C GLY A 350 1.32 11.33 0.93
N PHE A 351 1.28 12.30 1.85
CA PHE A 351 1.26 13.72 1.55
C PHE A 351 2.54 14.15 0.82
N ILE A 352 3.72 13.82 1.36
CA ILE A 352 5.00 14.17 0.75
C ILE A 352 5.13 13.57 -0.65
N LEU A 353 4.79 12.29 -0.82
CA LEU A 353 4.83 11.63 -2.14
C LEU A 353 3.89 12.27 -3.16
N ARG A 354 2.70 12.73 -2.73
CA ARG A 354 1.78 13.46 -3.61
C ARG A 354 2.28 14.86 -3.92
N PHE A 355 2.88 15.54 -2.95
CA PHE A 355 3.45 16.86 -3.17
C PHE A 355 4.58 16.80 -4.21
N LEU A 356 5.44 15.78 -4.12
CA LEU A 356 6.48 15.50 -5.10
C LEU A 356 5.96 15.16 -6.51
N ASN A 357 4.66 14.88 -6.70
CA ASN A 357 4.10 14.71 -8.06
C ASN A 357 4.00 16.05 -8.82
N PHE A 358 4.03 17.19 -8.13
CA PHE A 358 4.10 18.52 -8.73
C PHE A 358 5.53 18.91 -9.12
N ASP A 359 6.41 17.95 -9.35
CA ASP A 359 7.85 18.10 -9.50
C ASP A 359 8.30 19.30 -10.36
N LYS A 360 7.59 19.57 -11.47
CA LYS A 360 7.91 20.65 -12.42
C LYS A 360 7.51 22.05 -11.95
N GLU A 361 6.60 22.14 -10.98
CA GLU A 361 6.05 23.39 -10.45
C GLU A 361 6.66 23.74 -9.08
N LEU A 362 7.43 22.83 -8.49
CA LEU A 362 8.09 23.05 -7.21
C LEU A 362 9.36 23.88 -7.40
N ASP A 363 9.55 24.83 -6.49
CA ASP A 363 10.85 25.45 -6.29
C ASP A 363 11.88 24.40 -5.86
N GLU A 364 13.12 24.54 -6.33
CA GLU A 364 14.19 23.56 -6.10
C GLU A 364 14.48 23.38 -4.61
N SER A 365 14.44 24.45 -3.82
CA SER A 365 14.66 24.38 -2.37
C SER A 365 13.57 23.61 -1.64
N LEU A 366 12.31 23.81 -2.03
CA LEU A 366 11.16 23.10 -1.48
C LEU A 366 11.19 21.63 -1.89
N LYS A 367 11.50 21.35 -3.17
CA LYS A 367 11.68 19.98 -3.67
C LYS A 367 12.75 19.26 -2.85
N LEU A 368 13.87 19.92 -2.55
CA LEU A 368 14.97 19.32 -1.79
C LEU A 368 14.52 18.96 -0.38
N GLN A 369 13.85 19.90 0.29
CA GLN A 369 13.30 19.70 1.61
C GLN A 369 12.33 18.50 1.65
N LEU A 370 11.44 18.38 0.66
CA LEU A 370 10.50 17.25 0.58
C LEU A 370 11.20 15.90 0.42
N TYR A 371 12.28 15.83 -0.37
CA TYR A 371 13.08 14.60 -0.48
C TYR A 371 13.81 14.28 0.83
N LEU A 372 14.33 15.27 1.54
CA LEU A 372 14.99 15.08 2.84
C LEU A 372 14.01 14.60 3.91
N ASP A 373 12.81 15.19 3.98
CA ASP A 373 11.76 14.73 4.88
C ASP A 373 11.32 13.30 4.54
N LEU A 374 11.16 12.98 3.25
CA LEU A 374 10.85 11.62 2.81
C LEU A 374 11.92 10.63 3.27
N ALA A 375 13.18 11.03 3.18
CA ALA A 375 14.34 10.25 3.62
C ALA A 375 14.31 9.98 5.14
N GLU A 376 13.76 10.91 5.94
CA GLU A 376 13.60 10.74 7.39
C GLU A 376 12.42 9.82 7.74
N ILE A 377 11.26 10.03 7.10
CA ILE A 377 10.00 9.38 7.50
C ILE A 377 9.75 8.02 6.83
N ASP A 378 10.18 7.83 5.59
CA ASP A 378 10.10 6.57 4.84
C ASP A 378 11.35 6.38 3.94
N PRO A 379 12.47 5.92 4.52
CA PRO A 379 13.73 5.72 3.80
C PRO A 379 13.59 4.77 2.59
N ALA A 380 12.69 3.80 2.64
CA ALA A 380 12.47 2.87 1.53
C ALA A 380 11.81 3.59 0.34
N SER A 381 10.78 4.39 0.61
CA SER A 381 10.18 5.24 -0.44
C SER A 381 11.16 6.26 -0.99
N PHE A 382 12.01 6.88 -0.16
CA PHE A 382 13.08 7.76 -0.63
C PHE A 382 14.03 7.06 -1.63
N VAL A 383 14.60 5.90 -1.26
CA VAL A 383 15.54 5.15 -2.12
C VAL A 383 14.91 4.75 -3.46
N SER A 384 13.62 4.39 -3.46
CA SER A 384 12.91 4.05 -4.70
C SER A 384 12.61 5.28 -5.59
N LYS A 385 12.34 6.45 -5.00
CA LYS A 385 11.91 7.66 -5.71
C LYS A 385 13.02 8.60 -6.11
N ILE A 386 14.15 8.62 -5.39
CA ILE A 386 15.26 9.53 -5.66
C ILE A 386 15.68 9.47 -7.13
N THR A 387 16.01 10.62 -7.67
CA THR A 387 16.62 10.81 -8.99
C THR A 387 17.52 12.04 -8.91
N TYR A 388 18.59 12.04 -9.70
CA TYR A 388 19.48 13.18 -9.83
C TYR A 388 19.19 14.00 -11.10
N LYS A 389 18.17 13.63 -11.87
CA LYS A 389 17.69 14.41 -13.01
C LYS A 389 17.13 15.73 -12.51
N ASP A 390 17.54 16.81 -13.18
CA ASP A 390 17.10 18.19 -12.94
C ASP A 390 17.59 18.82 -11.61
N TRP A 391 18.57 18.22 -10.94
CA TRP A 391 19.18 18.80 -9.74
C TRP A 391 20.46 19.57 -10.05
N GLY A 392 20.64 20.71 -9.39
CA GLY A 392 21.92 21.38 -9.30
C GLY A 392 23.00 20.51 -8.62
N LEU A 393 24.25 20.85 -8.91
CA LEU A 393 25.45 20.18 -8.42
C LEU A 393 25.49 20.10 -6.87
N ASN A 394 25.07 21.14 -6.15
CA ASN A 394 25.10 21.16 -4.69
C ASN A 394 23.97 20.33 -4.07
N GLU A 395 22.77 20.46 -4.62
CA GLU A 395 21.56 19.78 -4.19
C GLU A 395 21.70 18.27 -4.40
N ALA A 396 22.23 17.86 -5.56
CA ALA A 396 22.55 16.48 -5.86
C ALA A 396 23.56 15.89 -4.86
N LYS A 397 24.59 16.65 -4.47
CA LYS A 397 25.53 16.22 -3.42
C LYS A 397 24.82 15.99 -2.09
N ILE A 398 23.96 16.91 -1.64
CA ILE A 398 23.20 16.77 -0.39
C ILE A 398 22.34 15.49 -0.40
N LEU A 399 21.66 15.22 -1.53
CA LEU A 399 20.85 14.02 -1.70
C LEU A 399 21.69 12.74 -1.72
N SER A 400 22.86 12.76 -2.36
CA SER A 400 23.82 11.66 -2.35
C SER A 400 24.36 11.36 -0.95
N ASP A 401 24.75 12.39 -0.19
CA ASP A 401 25.18 12.25 1.20
C ASP A 401 24.07 11.65 2.07
N GLN A 402 22.80 12.01 1.81
CA GLN A 402 21.66 11.41 2.51
C GLN A 402 21.41 9.96 2.11
N LEU A 403 21.51 9.63 0.81
CA LEU A 403 21.36 8.28 0.30
C LEU A 403 22.40 7.34 0.91
N ILE A 404 23.68 7.72 0.89
CA ILE A 404 24.77 6.91 1.45
C ILE A 404 24.53 6.68 2.95
N ARG A 405 24.23 7.74 3.71
CA ARG A 405 23.91 7.63 5.15
C ARG A 405 22.78 6.65 5.44
N ILE A 406 21.73 6.64 4.62
CA ILE A 406 20.60 5.70 4.77
C ILE A 406 21.04 4.26 4.50
N LEU A 407 21.81 4.03 3.44
CA LEU A 407 22.28 2.69 3.07
C LEU A 407 23.22 2.10 4.12
N GLU A 408 24.05 2.93 4.76
CA GLU A 408 24.93 2.54 5.87
C GLU A 408 24.14 2.25 7.16
N LYS A 409 23.23 3.16 7.55
CA LYS A 409 22.44 3.04 8.78
C LYS A 409 21.42 1.90 8.72
N HIS A 410 20.94 1.57 7.52
CA HIS A 410 19.93 0.55 7.30
C HIS A 410 20.40 -0.49 6.25
N PRO A 411 21.32 -1.40 6.61
CA PRO A 411 21.83 -2.44 5.70
C PRO A 411 20.75 -3.27 4.97
N PRO A 412 19.57 -3.57 5.57
CA PRO A 412 18.51 -4.26 4.85
C PRO A 412 17.96 -3.51 3.64
N LEU A 413 18.10 -2.17 3.56
CA LEU A 413 17.71 -1.39 2.38
C LEU A 413 18.76 -1.49 1.26
N ASN A 414 20.03 -1.76 1.61
CA ASN A 414 21.13 -1.90 0.67
C ASN A 414 21.21 -3.32 0.08
N ASN A 415 20.09 -3.86 -0.37
CA ASN A 415 20.04 -5.12 -1.12
C ASN A 415 19.25 -4.93 -2.42
N ASN A 416 19.34 -5.91 -3.32
CA ASN A 416 18.61 -5.88 -4.59
C ASN A 416 17.08 -5.88 -4.45
N TYR A 417 16.56 -6.04 -3.23
CA TYR A 417 15.13 -6.02 -2.95
C TYR A 417 14.58 -4.60 -2.82
N PHE A 418 15.16 -3.78 -1.95
CA PHE A 418 14.74 -2.40 -1.71
C PHE A 418 15.44 -1.41 -2.64
N PHE A 419 16.68 -1.71 -3.01
CA PHE A 419 17.47 -0.89 -3.91
C PHE A 419 17.98 -1.75 -5.06
N GLY A 420 17.07 -1.96 -6.03
CA GLY A 420 17.29 -2.87 -7.15
C GLY A 420 18.43 -2.44 -8.07
N TYR A 421 19.03 -3.45 -8.74
CA TYR A 421 20.14 -3.27 -9.67
C TYR A 421 19.91 -2.17 -10.71
N TRP A 422 18.76 -2.20 -11.40
CA TRP A 422 18.45 -1.21 -12.44
C TRP A 422 18.34 0.21 -11.90
N LYS A 423 17.85 0.38 -10.66
CA LYS A 423 17.75 1.69 -10.02
C LYS A 423 19.13 2.22 -9.64
N ARG A 424 20.01 1.35 -9.11
CA ARG A 424 21.41 1.70 -8.85
C ARG A 424 22.13 2.16 -10.11
N MET A 425 21.99 1.39 -11.18
CA MET A 425 22.60 1.70 -12.48
C MET A 425 22.05 3.01 -13.06
N GLU A 426 20.74 3.29 -12.92
CA GLU A 426 20.16 4.57 -13.31
C GLU A 426 20.79 5.73 -12.52
N LEU A 427 20.83 5.64 -11.19
CA LEU A 427 21.40 6.68 -10.34
C LEU A 427 22.90 6.87 -10.55
N ALA A 428 23.66 5.78 -10.72
CA ALA A 428 25.08 5.82 -11.04
C ALA A 428 25.33 6.58 -12.35
N LYS A 429 24.49 6.34 -13.37
CA LYS A 429 24.57 7.07 -14.63
C LYS A 429 24.23 8.56 -14.48
N ASP A 430 23.20 8.89 -13.70
CA ASP A 430 22.86 10.31 -13.46
C ASP A 430 24.00 11.02 -12.70
N LEU A 431 24.59 10.37 -11.69
CA LEU A 431 25.75 10.90 -10.95
C LEU A 431 27.00 11.01 -11.83
N PHE A 432 27.24 10.05 -12.72
CA PHE A 432 28.33 10.15 -13.69
C PHE A 432 28.17 11.39 -14.57
N ASN A 433 26.95 11.69 -15.06
CA ASN A 433 26.72 12.90 -15.85
C ASN A 433 26.96 14.19 -15.04
N LEU A 434 26.60 14.21 -13.75
CA LEU A 434 26.91 15.33 -12.86
C LEU A 434 28.42 15.46 -12.61
N ALA A 435 29.16 14.34 -12.56
CA ALA A 435 30.61 14.33 -12.48
C ALA A 435 31.23 14.97 -13.73
N GLU A 436 30.73 14.63 -14.92
CA GLU A 436 31.14 15.25 -16.19
C GLU A 436 30.87 16.75 -16.21
N GLU A 437 29.69 17.18 -15.73
CA GLU A 437 29.34 18.61 -15.64
C GLU A 437 30.26 19.37 -14.68
N ALA A 438 30.51 18.82 -13.50
CA ALA A 438 31.44 19.40 -12.52
C ALA A 438 32.87 19.46 -13.08
N TYR A 439 33.30 18.42 -13.79
CA TYR A 439 34.62 18.36 -14.44
C TYR A 439 34.76 19.47 -15.49
N GLN A 440 33.75 19.66 -16.34
CA GLN A 440 33.74 20.75 -17.34
C GLN A 440 33.79 22.14 -16.70
N LYS A 441 33.16 22.30 -15.52
CA LYS A 441 33.22 23.54 -14.71
C LYS A 441 34.52 23.70 -13.93
N LYS A 442 35.44 22.72 -14.00
CA LYS A 442 36.69 22.66 -13.23
C LYS A 442 36.48 22.61 -11.71
N ASP A 443 35.32 22.11 -11.28
CA ASP A 443 35.06 21.79 -9.87
C ASP A 443 35.55 20.37 -9.59
N TRP A 444 36.87 20.24 -9.42
CA TRP A 444 37.54 18.94 -9.31
C TRP A 444 37.08 18.13 -8.10
N GLN A 445 36.83 18.81 -6.98
CA GLN A 445 36.38 18.16 -5.75
C GLN A 445 35.00 17.53 -5.95
N LEU A 446 34.09 18.27 -6.58
CA LEU A 446 32.74 17.79 -6.80
C LEU A 446 32.66 16.74 -7.91
N ALA A 447 33.44 16.92 -8.98
CA ALA A 447 33.59 15.93 -10.04
C ALA A 447 34.05 14.58 -9.46
N ASN A 448 35.10 14.62 -8.64
CA ASN A 448 35.61 13.43 -7.98
C ASN A 448 34.56 12.76 -7.08
N TYR A 449 33.90 13.53 -6.23
CA TYR A 449 32.83 13.02 -5.36
C TYR A 449 31.76 12.26 -6.16
N PHE A 450 31.33 12.81 -7.29
CA PHE A 450 30.30 12.19 -8.12
C PHE A 450 30.79 10.94 -8.86
N TYR A 451 32.01 10.91 -9.39
CA TYR A 451 32.57 9.68 -9.98
C TYR A 451 32.66 8.56 -8.94
N GLN A 452 33.16 8.85 -7.74
CA GLN A 452 33.26 7.87 -6.67
C GLN A 452 31.88 7.39 -6.21
N THR A 453 30.92 8.31 -6.04
CA THR A 453 29.56 7.94 -5.64
C THR A 453 28.86 7.12 -6.72
N ALA A 454 29.07 7.43 -8.01
CA ALA A 454 28.57 6.64 -9.11
C ALA A 454 29.15 5.21 -9.08
N HIS A 455 30.45 5.07 -8.88
CA HIS A 455 31.14 3.77 -8.76
C HIS A 455 30.65 2.95 -7.56
N LEU A 456 30.39 3.58 -6.41
CA LEU A 456 29.80 2.93 -5.24
C LEU A 456 28.41 2.33 -5.52
N LEU A 457 27.63 2.95 -6.41
CA LEU A 457 26.32 2.46 -6.80
C LEU A 457 26.40 1.39 -7.90
N ASP A 458 27.30 1.54 -8.86
CA ASP A 458 27.57 0.60 -9.94
C ASP A 458 29.07 0.56 -10.27
N SER A 459 29.76 -0.51 -9.88
CA SER A 459 31.19 -0.68 -10.08
C SER A 459 31.62 -0.70 -11.55
N TYR A 460 30.69 -0.96 -12.49
CA TYR A 460 30.98 -1.00 -13.92
C TYR A 460 30.73 0.33 -14.63
N ILE A 461 30.29 1.39 -13.93
CA ILE A 461 29.89 2.64 -14.57
C ILE A 461 31.03 3.29 -15.37
N LEU A 462 32.26 3.28 -14.82
CA LEU A 462 33.46 3.85 -15.44
C LEU A 462 34.04 2.97 -16.57
N PHE A 463 33.60 1.72 -16.65
CA PHE A 463 33.92 0.83 -17.76
C PHE A 463 32.94 1.03 -18.92
N ASN A 464 31.67 1.26 -18.59
CA ASN A 464 30.62 1.44 -19.58
C ASN A 464 30.66 2.85 -20.21
N GLN A 465 30.87 3.87 -19.37
CA GLN A 465 30.96 5.27 -19.77
C GLN A 465 32.42 5.73 -19.78
N GLU A 466 32.79 6.50 -20.80
CA GLU A 466 34.15 7.05 -20.92
C GLU A 466 34.19 8.44 -20.29
N GLY A 467 34.99 8.61 -19.23
CA GLY A 467 35.10 9.89 -18.53
C GLY A 467 35.83 10.97 -19.34
N SER A 468 35.42 12.24 -19.25
CA SER A 468 36.10 13.33 -19.99
C SER A 468 37.56 13.50 -19.60
N TYR A 469 37.93 13.17 -18.36
CA TYR A 469 39.32 13.22 -17.91
C TYR A 469 40.27 12.30 -18.70
N LEU A 470 39.76 11.24 -19.33
CA LEU A 470 40.60 10.36 -20.19
C LEU A 470 41.03 11.05 -21.50
N LYS A 471 40.27 12.08 -21.91
CA LYS A 471 40.49 12.87 -23.13
C LYS A 471 41.16 14.20 -22.84
N GLU A 472 41.42 14.50 -21.56
CA GLU A 472 42.10 15.73 -21.17
C GLU A 472 43.55 15.70 -21.68
N GLU A 473 43.95 16.80 -22.32
CA GLU A 473 45.31 17.00 -22.81
C GLU A 473 46.10 17.93 -21.90
N ASN A 474 45.42 18.74 -21.09
CA ASN A 474 46.07 19.63 -20.14
C ASN A 474 46.47 18.88 -18.85
N THR A 475 47.76 18.59 -18.72
CA THR A 475 48.35 17.92 -17.55
C THR A 475 48.06 18.67 -16.25
N ASP A 476 48.01 20.00 -16.23
CA ASP A 476 47.74 20.78 -15.01
C ASP A 476 46.34 20.51 -14.47
N ASN A 477 45.33 20.38 -15.35
CA ASN A 477 43.97 20.02 -14.94
C ASN A 477 43.95 18.60 -14.34
N LEU A 478 44.68 17.66 -14.95
CA LEU A 478 44.75 16.28 -14.49
C LEU A 478 45.46 16.16 -13.14
N VAL A 479 46.51 16.96 -12.91
CA VAL A 479 47.24 17.04 -11.65
C VAL A 479 46.33 17.55 -10.52
N GLU A 480 45.41 18.46 -10.80
CA GLU A 480 44.44 18.92 -9.80
C GLU A 480 43.27 17.96 -9.55
N PHE A 481 43.00 17.03 -10.49
CA PHE A 481 41.84 16.15 -10.43
C PHE A 481 42.18 14.70 -9.99
N LEU A 482 43.11 14.04 -10.67
CA LEU A 482 43.38 12.60 -10.48
C LEU A 482 43.84 12.20 -9.07
N PRO A 483 44.56 13.03 -8.29
CA PRO A 483 44.94 12.66 -6.92
C PRO A 483 43.74 12.35 -6.01
N TYR A 484 42.58 12.92 -6.32
CA TYR A 484 41.36 12.74 -5.53
C TYR A 484 40.53 11.53 -5.98
N LEU A 485 40.71 11.05 -7.22
CA LEU A 485 40.02 9.89 -7.79
C LEU A 485 40.63 8.57 -7.30
N GLN A 486 40.28 8.23 -6.06
CA GLN A 486 40.86 7.10 -5.31
C GLN A 486 39.91 5.90 -5.24
N ASN A 487 40.46 4.73 -4.91
CA ASN A 487 39.75 3.47 -4.65
C ASN A 487 38.95 2.94 -5.84
N ILE A 488 39.40 3.22 -7.06
CA ILE A 488 38.84 2.68 -8.30
C ILE A 488 39.91 1.81 -8.93
N SER A 489 39.56 0.56 -9.22
CA SER A 489 40.48 -0.34 -9.90
C SER A 489 40.69 0.14 -11.35
N PRO A 490 41.92 0.15 -11.87
CA PRO A 490 42.16 0.54 -13.27
C PRO A 490 41.45 -0.41 -14.25
N PHE A 491 41.18 -1.66 -13.86
CA PHE A 491 40.42 -2.63 -14.65
C PHE A 491 38.93 -2.28 -14.80
N GLU A 492 38.41 -1.41 -13.94
CA GLU A 492 37.03 -0.91 -13.99
C GLU A 492 36.89 0.35 -14.84
N ILE A 493 37.99 0.82 -15.46
CA ILE A 493 38.00 1.98 -16.35
C ILE A 493 38.04 1.51 -17.80
N LYS A 494 37.21 2.13 -18.64
CA LYS A 494 36.98 1.71 -20.03
C LYS A 494 38.25 1.64 -20.87
N ASP A 495 39.09 2.66 -20.79
CA ASP A 495 40.38 2.70 -21.47
C ASP A 495 41.51 2.59 -20.45
N PHE A 496 41.75 1.35 -20.04
CA PHE A 496 42.83 0.99 -19.10
C PHE A 496 44.17 1.59 -19.52
N ASN A 497 44.56 1.46 -20.79
CA ASN A 497 45.87 1.89 -21.26
C ASN A 497 46.02 3.41 -21.18
N ARG A 498 44.99 4.15 -21.63
CA ARG A 498 45.00 5.61 -21.54
C ARG A 498 45.00 6.06 -20.09
N TYR A 499 44.20 5.43 -19.24
CA TYR A 499 44.16 5.76 -17.82
C TYR A 499 45.52 5.56 -17.16
N MET A 500 46.16 4.40 -17.35
CA MET A 500 47.48 4.11 -16.82
C MET A 500 48.54 5.10 -17.30
N PHE A 501 48.50 5.48 -18.58
CA PHE A 501 49.38 6.51 -19.13
C PHE A 501 49.19 7.86 -18.42
N LEU A 502 47.95 8.35 -18.31
CA LEU A 502 47.66 9.62 -17.62
C LEU A 502 48.04 9.59 -16.15
N TYR A 503 47.83 8.44 -15.50
CA TYR A 503 48.21 8.22 -14.10
C TYR A 503 49.72 8.35 -13.90
N ARG A 504 50.52 7.81 -14.82
CA ARG A 504 51.98 7.94 -14.80
C ARG A 504 52.44 9.38 -15.04
N GLU A 505 51.84 10.08 -15.99
CA GLU A 505 52.17 11.48 -16.27
C GLU A 505 51.88 12.37 -15.05
N VAL A 506 50.69 12.23 -14.45
CA VAL A 506 50.31 12.99 -13.26
C VAL A 506 51.17 12.64 -12.05
N SER A 507 51.43 11.36 -11.78
CA SER A 507 52.29 10.97 -10.67
C SER A 507 53.72 11.50 -10.83
N THR A 508 54.27 11.48 -12.05
CA THR A 508 55.57 12.08 -12.36
C THR A 508 55.57 13.59 -12.14
N GLU A 509 54.50 14.27 -12.52
CA GLU A 509 54.39 15.72 -12.36
C GLU A 509 54.21 16.14 -10.89
N LEU A 510 53.39 15.42 -10.11
CA LEU A 510 53.28 15.62 -8.66
C LEU A 510 54.64 15.45 -7.97
N PHE A 511 55.40 14.43 -8.37
CA PHE A 511 56.73 14.16 -7.84
C PHE A 511 57.71 15.30 -8.13
N LYS A 512 57.74 15.80 -9.37
CA LYS A 512 58.55 16.96 -9.78
C LYS A 512 58.15 18.26 -9.08
N GLN A 513 56.85 18.46 -8.86
CA GLN A 513 56.32 19.63 -8.14
C GLN A 513 56.51 19.54 -6.61
N ASN A 514 57.18 18.48 -6.11
CA ASN A 514 57.36 18.19 -4.69
C ASN A 514 56.04 18.10 -3.90
N ARG A 515 54.94 17.70 -4.55
CA ARG A 515 53.62 17.41 -3.95
C ARG A 515 53.57 15.97 -3.44
N LEU A 516 54.50 15.64 -2.55
CA LEU A 516 54.82 14.25 -2.21
C LEU A 516 53.68 13.51 -1.47
N GLU A 517 52.87 14.20 -0.67
CA GLU A 517 51.71 13.61 0.01
C GLU A 517 50.63 13.14 -0.98
N GLU A 518 50.32 13.96 -1.98
CA GLU A 518 49.34 13.63 -3.01
C GLU A 518 49.85 12.51 -3.90
N PHE A 519 51.13 12.59 -4.30
CA PHE A 519 51.82 11.52 -5.03
C PHE A 519 51.75 10.19 -4.27
N LYS A 520 52.12 10.19 -2.99
CA LYS A 520 52.12 9.00 -2.14
C LYS A 520 50.73 8.39 -2.03
N LYS A 521 49.73 9.21 -1.72
CA LYS A 521 48.35 8.76 -1.55
C LYS A 521 47.77 8.17 -2.84
N MET A 522 48.00 8.84 -3.97
CA MET A 522 47.58 8.39 -5.29
C MET A 522 48.26 7.06 -5.62
N THR A 523 49.59 7.05 -5.68
CA THR A 523 50.38 5.88 -6.11
C THR A 523 50.14 4.65 -5.22
N SER A 524 50.03 4.82 -3.89
CA SER A 524 49.72 3.73 -2.97
C SER A 524 48.33 3.12 -3.27
N SER A 525 47.31 3.95 -3.50
CA SER A 525 45.96 3.48 -3.85
C SER A 525 45.96 2.66 -5.14
N MET A 526 46.74 3.05 -6.14
CA MET A 526 46.86 2.28 -7.39
C MET A 526 47.57 0.94 -7.16
N ILE A 527 48.68 0.92 -6.41
CA ILE A 527 49.44 -0.30 -6.13
C ILE A 527 48.63 -1.30 -5.31
N GLU A 528 47.77 -0.83 -4.41
CA GLU A 528 46.82 -1.70 -3.68
C GLU A 528 45.86 -2.44 -4.63
N HIS A 529 45.45 -1.82 -5.74
CA HIS A 529 44.53 -2.42 -6.71
C HIS A 529 45.25 -3.23 -7.81
N ASP A 530 46.42 -2.77 -8.25
CA ASP A 530 47.29 -3.47 -9.20
C ASP A 530 48.77 -3.41 -8.77
N PRO A 531 49.24 -4.40 -8.00
CA PRO A 531 50.65 -4.45 -7.57
C PRO A 531 51.65 -4.47 -8.72
N ASN A 532 51.24 -4.92 -9.92
CA ASN A 532 52.12 -4.93 -11.09
C ASN A 532 52.31 -3.55 -11.70
N ALA A 533 51.52 -2.53 -11.31
CA ALA A 533 51.71 -1.16 -11.77
C ALA A 533 53.00 -0.52 -11.20
N LYS A 534 53.58 -1.08 -10.12
CA LYS A 534 54.76 -0.55 -9.42
C LYS A 534 55.90 -0.19 -10.38
N TRP A 535 56.33 -1.14 -11.21
CA TRP A 535 57.47 -0.94 -12.12
C TRP A 535 57.23 0.18 -13.13
N TYR A 536 55.97 0.38 -13.53
CA TYR A 536 55.59 1.38 -14.53
C TYR A 536 55.47 2.78 -13.93
N LEU A 537 55.05 2.89 -12.66
CA LEU A 537 54.77 4.16 -11.99
C LEU A 537 55.96 4.69 -11.18
N ILE A 538 56.78 3.82 -10.60
CA ILE A 538 57.81 4.20 -9.62
C ILE A 538 59.23 4.10 -10.19
N ASP A 539 59.59 3.01 -10.86
CA ASP A 539 61.00 2.69 -11.15
C ASP A 539 61.74 3.78 -11.94
N HIS A 540 61.03 4.54 -12.79
CA HIS A 540 61.66 5.63 -13.54
C HIS A 540 62.01 6.86 -12.69
N LEU A 541 61.34 7.04 -11.54
CA LEU A 541 61.50 8.21 -10.67
C LEU A 541 62.78 8.17 -9.83
N TYR A 542 63.31 6.98 -9.55
CA TYR A 542 64.61 6.82 -8.87
C TYR A 542 65.77 7.49 -9.62
N ASN A 543 65.67 7.61 -10.94
CA ASN A 543 66.67 8.28 -11.77
C ASN A 543 66.51 9.81 -11.80
N SER A 544 65.45 10.35 -11.20
CA SER A 544 65.10 11.78 -11.19
C SER A 544 64.94 12.35 -9.78
N LEU A 545 65.64 11.78 -8.79
CA LEU A 545 65.64 12.27 -7.42
C LEU A 545 66.34 13.64 -7.33
N GLU A 546 65.66 14.63 -6.75
CA GLU A 546 66.18 15.98 -6.51
C GLU A 546 66.47 16.24 -5.02
N ASN A 547 65.85 15.49 -4.10
CA ASN A 547 66.04 15.65 -2.66
C ASN A 547 65.87 14.31 -1.89
N GLU A 548 66.28 14.30 -0.61
CA GLU A 548 66.21 13.13 0.28
C GLU A 548 64.77 12.75 0.66
N GLU A 549 63.85 13.73 0.68
CA GLU A 549 62.43 13.52 1.00
C GLU A 549 61.73 12.69 -0.08
N GLN A 550 62.06 12.91 -1.35
CA GLN A 550 61.60 12.13 -2.49
C GLN A 550 62.06 10.67 -2.42
N ASP A 551 63.31 10.42 -2.02
CA ASP A 551 63.85 9.06 -1.86
C ASP A 551 63.12 8.32 -0.73
N LEU A 552 62.90 8.98 0.41
CA LEU A 552 62.15 8.42 1.53
C LEU A 552 60.71 8.05 1.14
N VAL A 553 60.01 8.92 0.39
CA VAL A 553 58.63 8.65 -0.04
C VAL A 553 58.55 7.48 -1.02
N LEU A 554 59.52 7.32 -1.93
CA LEU A 554 59.58 6.13 -2.79
C LEU A 554 59.78 4.87 -1.95
N GLN A 555 60.71 4.87 -1.00
CA GLN A 555 60.98 3.75 -0.10
C GLN A 555 59.79 3.38 0.80
N GLU A 556 58.95 4.36 1.17
CA GLU A 556 57.74 4.11 1.97
C GLU A 556 56.60 3.48 1.16
N ILE A 557 56.53 3.74 -0.15
CA ILE A 557 55.54 3.13 -1.05
C ILE A 557 55.98 1.72 -1.46
N GLU A 558 57.29 1.46 -1.49
CA GLU A 558 57.85 0.13 -1.77
C GLU A 558 57.56 -0.92 -0.71
#